data_AF-M0AEM6-F1
#
_entry.id   AF-M0AEM6-F1
#
_cell.length_a   1.000
_cell.length_b   1.000
_cell.length_c   1.000
_cell.angle_alpha   90.00
_cell.angle_beta   90.00
_cell.angle_gamma   90.00
#
_symmetry.space_group_name_H-M   'P 1'
#
loop_
_entity.id
_entity.type
_entity.pdbx_description
1 polymer ?
#
loop_
_entity_poly.entity_id
_entity_poly.type
_entity_poly.pdbx_seq_one_letter_code
_entity_poly.pdbx_strand_id
1 'polypeptide(L)' 'MHSQDDIRDRLKEMQRAMESCDYYDPRASVLRGRIEALEWVLASSSADNEEPSESTRAADD' A
#
# COMPACT_ATOMS: atom_id res chain seq x y z
N MET A 1 -5.76 10.61 11.99
CA MET A 1 -6.17 9.31 11.43
C MET A 1 -6.95 9.41 10.11
N HIS A 2 -7.49 10.57 9.72
CA HIS A 2 -8.24 10.71 8.45
C HIS A 2 -7.46 10.37 7.18
N SER A 3 -6.15 10.63 7.16
CA SER A 3 -5.34 10.49 5.94
C SER A 3 -5.21 9.06 5.41
N GLN A 4 -5.28 8.02 6.25
CA GLN A 4 -5.23 6.62 5.76
C GLN A 4 -6.55 6.20 5.13
N ASP A 5 -7.67 6.62 5.70
CA ASP A 5 -8.99 6.34 5.12
C ASP A 5 -9.16 7.04 3.77
N ASP A 6 -8.67 8.29 3.65
CA ASP A 6 -8.62 9.00 2.37
C ASP A 6 -7.80 8.24 1.30
N ILE A 7 -6.65 7.67 1.70
CA ILE A 7 -5.80 6.85 0.81
C ILE A 7 -6.52 5.57 0.38
N ARG A 8 -7.22 4.90 1.30
CA ARG A 8 -8.01 3.69 1.01
C ARG A 8 -9.18 3.97 0.08
N ASP A 9 -9.87 5.08 0.26
CA ASP A 9 -10.98 5.47 -0.62
C ASP A 9 -10.48 5.82 -2.01
N ARG A 10 -9.34 6.51 -2.10
CA ARG A 10 -8.67 6.79 -3.36
C ARG A 10 -8.18 5.53 -4.07
N LEU A 11 -7.66 4.55 -3.33
CA LEU A 11 -7.27 3.24 -3.86
C LEU A 11 -8.48 2.53 -4.50
N LYS A 12 -9.62 2.48 -3.80
CA LYS A 12 -10.86 1.88 -4.31
C LYS A 12 -11.37 2.58 -5.57
N GLU A 13 -11.30 3.92 -5.61
CA GLU A 13 -11.68 4.70 -6.79
C GLU A 13 -10.81 4.31 -8.00
N MET A 14 -9.50 4.20 -7.81
CA MET A 14 -8.58 3.82 -8.88
C MET A 14 -8.74 2.37 -9.32
N GLN A 15 -9.02 1.44 -8.40
CA GLN A 15 -9.32 0.04 -8.73
C GLN A 15 -10.58 -0.06 -9.62
N ARG A 16 -11.65 0.67 -9.28
CA ARG A 16 -12.85 0.74 -10.13
C ARG A 16 -12.57 1.38 -11.50
N ALA A 17 -11.72 2.40 -11.56
CA ALA A 17 -11.30 2.99 -12.83
C ALA A 17 -10.45 2.04 -13.68
N MET A 18 -9.77 1.07 -13.06
CA MET A 18 -9.02 0.04 -13.77
C MET A 18 -9.93 -1.01 -14.39
N GLU A 19 -11.06 -1.33 -13.75
CA GLU A 19 -12.06 -2.28 -14.29
C GLU A 19 -12.65 -1.83 -15.63
N SER A 20 -12.63 -0.52 -15.92
CA SER A 20 -13.09 0.04 -17.20
C SER A 20 -11.99 0.18 -18.26
N CYS A 21 -10.73 -0.14 -17.92
CA CYS A 21 -9.63 -0.10 -18.86
C CYS A 21 -9.46 -1.45 -19.57
N ASP A 22 -9.44 -1.42 -20.90
CA ASP A 22 -9.10 -2.59 -21.71
C ASP A 22 -7.59 -2.86 -21.71
N TYR A 23 -7.18 -4.06 -22.14
CA TYR A 23 -5.78 -4.53 -22.12
C TYR A 23 -4.79 -3.57 -22.81
N TYR A 24 -5.21 -2.87 -23.87
CA TYR A 24 -4.38 -1.94 -24.62
C TYR A 24 -4.57 -0.47 -24.22
N ASP A 25 -5.39 -0.17 -23.21
CA ASP A 25 -5.60 1.21 -22.78
C ASP A 25 -4.32 1.73 -22.09
N PRO A 26 -3.66 2.78 -22.62
CA PRO A 26 -2.46 3.34 -22.00
C PRO A 26 -2.72 3.86 -20.58
N ARG A 27 -3.97 4.18 -20.22
CA ARG A 27 -4.36 4.58 -18.87
C ARG A 27 -4.21 3.44 -17.87
N ALA A 28 -4.36 2.19 -18.31
CA ALA A 28 -4.23 1.01 -17.45
C ALA A 28 -2.84 0.95 -16.80
N SER A 29 -1.78 1.22 -17.57
CA SER A 29 -0.40 1.21 -17.06
C SER A 29 -0.18 2.29 -16.00
N VAL A 30 -0.74 3.49 -16.21
CA VAL A 30 -0.62 4.60 -15.25
C VAL A 30 -1.41 4.31 -13.98
N LEU A 31 -2.62 3.76 -14.12
CA LEU A 31 -3.45 3.36 -12.98
C LEU A 31 -2.77 2.26 -12.16
N ARG A 32 -2.15 1.25 -12.80
CA ARG A 32 -1.40 0.20 -12.09
C ARG A 32 -0.29 0.77 -11.23
N GLY A 33 0.58 1.61 -11.79
CA GLY A 33 1.66 2.21 -11.01
C GLY A 33 1.17 3.08 -9.84
N ARG A 34 0.04 3.78 -10.03
CA ARG A 34 -0.58 4.56 -8.94
C ARG A 34 -1.19 3.68 -7.85
N ILE A 35 -1.85 2.60 -8.23
CA ILE A 35 -2.42 1.62 -7.28
C ILE A 35 -1.31 0.99 -6.46
N GLU A 36 -0.25 0.49 -7.11
CA GLU A 36 0.91 -0.11 -6.42
C GLU A 36 1.55 0.87 -5.43
N ALA A 37 1.70 2.14 -5.80
CA ALA A 37 2.23 3.16 -4.90
C ALA A 37 1.35 3.39 -3.67
N LEU A 38 0.02 3.44 -3.84
CA LEU A 38 -0.92 3.60 -2.73
C LEU A 38 -0.93 2.37 -1.82
N GLU A 39 -0.87 1.17 -2.39
CA GLU A 39 -0.74 -0.08 -1.63
C GLU A 39 0.55 -0.10 -0.81
N TRP A 40 1.68 0.34 -1.39
CA TRP A 40 2.95 0.44 -0.68
C TRP A 40 2.89 1.42 0.50
N VAL A 41 2.27 2.59 0.32
CA VAL A 41 2.09 3.57 1.41
C VAL A 41 1.24 2.99 2.55
N LEU A 42 0.14 2.30 2.21
CA LEU A 42 -0.71 1.66 3.20
C LEU A 42 0.02 0.54 3.94
N ALA A 43 0.79 -0.29 3.22
CA ALA A 43 1.58 -1.38 3.79
C ALA A 43 2.72 -0.87 4.69
N SER A 44 3.42 0.19 4.29
CA SER A 44 4.50 0.80 5.08
C SER A 44 3.97 1.42 6.37
N SER A 45 2.79 2.05 6.30
CA SER A 45 2.14 2.62 7.47
C SER A 45 1.59 1.56 8.44
N SER A 46 1.32 0.33 7.99
CA SER A 46 1.02 -0.81 8.87
C SER A 46 2.29 -1.47 9.43
N ALA A 47 3.38 -1.50 8.67
CA ALA A 47 4.65 -2.09 9.08
C ALA A 47 5.36 -1.30 10.20
N ASP A 48 5.14 0.02 10.27
CA ASP A 48 5.61 0.86 11.39
C ASP A 48 4.97 0.50 12.76
N ASN A 49 3.98 -0.41 12.80
CA ASN A 49 3.43 -0.97 14.04
C ASN A 49 3.98 -2.35 14.41
N GLU A 50 4.81 -2.97 13.56
CA GLU A 50 5.59 -4.13 13.96
C GLU A 50 6.94 -3.62 14.49
N GLU A 51 6.95 -3.25 15.77
CA GLU A 51 8.22 -3.14 16.49
C GLU A 51 9.01 -4.44 16.29
N PRO A 52 10.32 -4.40 16.00
CA PRO A 52 11.14 -5.57 16.20
C PRO A 52 11.07 -5.89 17.69
N SER A 53 10.28 -6.89 18.06
CA SER A 53 10.22 -7.38 19.44
C SER A 53 11.62 -7.82 19.82
N GLU A 54 12.32 -6.94 20.55
CA GLU A 54 13.61 -7.19 21.15
C GLU A 54 13.42 -8.35 22.15
N SER A 55 13.63 -9.58 21.68
CA SER A 55 13.74 -10.75 22.54
C SER A 55 15.23 -11.03 22.77
N THR A 56 15.73 -10.31 23.76
CA THR A 56 16.93 -10.52 24.54
C THR A 56 17.34 -11.99 24.66
N ARG A 57 18.59 -12.29 24.28
CA ARG A 57 19.38 -13.28 25.04
C ARG A 57 20.85 -12.89 25.02
N ALA A 58 21.22 -12.21 26.09
CA ALA A 58 22.57 -12.26 26.64
C ALA A 58 22.95 -13.73 26.93
N ALA A 59 24.11 -14.13 26.44
CA ALA A 59 24.91 -15.30 26.80
C ALA A 59 26.13 -15.26 25.87
N ASP A 60 27.39 -15.42 26.26
CA ASP A 60 28.03 -15.73 27.54
C ASP A 60 29.55 -15.54 27.30
N ASP A 61 30.29 -15.21 28.37
CA ASP A 61 31.76 -15.28 28.59
C ASP A 61 32.75 -14.46 27.71
#